data_AF-A0A344J7U8-F1
#
_entry.id   AF-A0A344J7U8-F1
#
_cell.length_a   1.000
_cell.length_b   1.000
_cell.length_c   1.000
_cell.angle_alpha   90.00
_cell.angle_beta   90.00
_cell.angle_gamma   90.00
#
_symmetry.space_group_name_H-M   'P 1'
#
loop_
_entity.id
_entity.type
_entity.pdbx_description
1 polymer ?
#
loop_
_entity_poly.entity_id
_entity_poly.type
_entity_poly.pdbx_seq_one_letter_code
_entity_poly.pdbx_strand_id
1 'polypeptide(L)'
;MSPRALAMLLTTAICFSLAPRPTLAQDRAQLGVQADALLRSASAESLDGLFQSVHGLMKSPTDSLQVCRALASDARGSADTWLTLAQGLSDANRDALTGALADVALSGWQGRPMPFDEAAARRQLTQAGVRAAMLNDGFSASALGNPTAPDADTDATDMEAQRCRSLGWLLDAVASQPRDERAAITRLLLRDGIASTLKSSASAAPGG
;
A
#
# COMPACT_ATOMS: atom_id res chain seq x y z
N MET A 1 -59.54 15.31 -3.00
CA MET A 1 -58.32 14.56 -2.63
C MET A 1 -58.45 14.15 -1.17
N SER A 2 -58.32 12.86 -0.86
CA SER A 2 -58.57 12.37 0.50
C SER A 2 -57.38 12.67 1.42
N PRO A 3 -57.62 13.02 2.70
CA PRO A 3 -56.55 13.33 3.67
C PRO A 3 -55.59 12.14 3.88
N ARG A 4 -56.02 10.92 3.54
CA ARG A 4 -55.19 9.71 3.57
C ARG A 4 -54.12 9.66 2.47
N ALA A 5 -54.41 10.19 1.28
CA ALA A 5 -53.43 10.25 0.19
C ALA A 5 -52.32 11.27 0.48
N LEU A 6 -52.67 12.36 1.18
CA LEU A 6 -51.73 13.41 1.57
C LEU A 6 -50.79 12.94 2.71
N ALA A 7 -51.30 12.15 3.64
CA ALA A 7 -50.49 11.52 4.69
C ALA A 7 -49.48 10.51 4.10
N MET A 8 -49.88 9.68 3.14
CA MET A 8 -48.97 8.70 2.51
C MET A 8 -47.82 9.35 1.71
N LEU A 9 -48.07 10.50 1.07
CA LEU A 9 -47.05 11.26 0.33
C LEU A 9 -46.06 11.96 1.27
N LEU A 10 -46.50 12.39 2.45
CA LEU A 10 -45.62 12.99 3.45
C LEU A 10 -44.69 11.96 4.09
N THR A 11 -45.14 10.72 4.33
CA THR A 11 -44.30 9.69 4.97
C THR A 11 -43.16 9.21 4.05
N THR A 12 -43.38 9.11 2.74
CA THR A 12 -42.31 8.73 1.78
C THR A 12 -41.28 9.83 1.57
N ALA A 13 -41.67 11.10 1.62
CA ALA A 13 -40.74 12.24 1.51
C ALA A 13 -39.79 12.35 2.72
N ILE A 14 -40.25 11.96 3.92
CA ILE A 14 -39.45 11.99 5.16
C ILE A 14 -38.39 10.88 5.16
N CYS A 15 -38.69 9.70 4.60
CA CYS A 15 -37.70 8.61 4.52
C CYS A 15 -36.50 8.91 3.60
N PHE A 16 -36.66 9.73 2.56
CA PHE A 16 -35.55 10.11 1.67
C PHE A 16 -34.71 11.28 2.18
N SER A 17 -35.24 12.10 3.09
CA SER A 17 -34.55 13.28 3.63
C SER A 17 -33.74 12.98 4.90
N LEU A 18 -33.98 11.84 5.55
CA LEU A 18 -33.22 11.36 6.71
C LEU A 18 -32.24 10.23 6.41
N ALA A 19 -32.02 9.84 5.15
CA ALA A 19 -30.93 8.93 4.83
C ALA A 19 -29.61 9.62 5.25
N PRO A 20 -28.88 9.10 6.26
CA PRO A 20 -27.62 9.69 6.64
C PRO A 20 -26.71 9.60 5.42
N ARG A 21 -26.32 10.76 4.87
CA ARG A 21 -25.28 10.80 3.84
C ARG A 21 -24.05 10.18 4.50
N PRO A 22 -23.53 9.05 3.99
CA PRO A 22 -22.30 8.51 4.54
C PRO A 22 -21.27 9.64 4.50
N THR A 23 -20.63 9.89 5.63
CA THR A 23 -19.55 10.86 5.66
C THR A 23 -18.39 10.28 4.85
N LEU A 24 -17.56 11.13 4.24
CA LEU A 24 -16.37 10.68 3.50
C LEU A 24 -15.44 9.77 4.35
N ALA A 25 -15.47 9.91 5.68
CA ALA A 25 -14.75 9.04 6.60
C ALA A 25 -15.33 7.61 6.65
N GLN A 26 -16.65 7.48 6.58
CA GLN A 26 -17.35 6.19 6.59
C GLN A 26 -17.15 5.44 5.27
N ASP A 27 -17.16 6.15 4.14
CA ASP A 27 -16.81 5.60 2.83
C ASP A 27 -15.36 5.08 2.82
N ARG A 28 -14.41 5.80 3.45
CA ARG A 28 -13.01 5.38 3.56
C ARG A 28 -12.82 4.13 4.43
N ALA A 29 -13.47 4.07 5.59
CA ALA A 29 -13.43 2.88 6.43
C ALA A 29 -13.99 1.66 5.68
N GLN A 30 -15.08 1.85 4.94
CA GLN A 30 -15.69 0.80 4.13
C GLN A 30 -14.79 0.36 2.95
N LEU A 31 -14.07 1.29 2.32
CA LEU A 31 -13.06 0.98 1.31
C LEU A 31 -11.91 0.15 1.91
N GLY A 32 -11.44 0.49 3.11
CA GLY A 32 -10.41 -0.27 3.82
C GLY A 32 -10.84 -1.71 4.11
N VAL A 33 -12.06 -1.92 4.59
CA VAL A 33 -12.62 -3.26 4.84
C VAL A 33 -12.75 -4.07 3.55
N GLN A 34 -13.23 -3.45 2.46
CA GLN A 34 -13.33 -4.11 1.15
C GLN A 34 -11.97 -4.48 0.58
N ALA A 35 -10.97 -3.60 0.71
CA ALA A 35 -9.61 -3.88 0.27
C ALA A 35 -8.96 -4.99 1.10
N ASP A 36 -9.16 -5.02 2.43
CA ASP A 36 -8.70 -6.12 3.29
C ASP A 36 -9.33 -7.45 2.89
N ALA A 37 -10.65 -7.47 2.65
CA ALA A 37 -11.36 -8.66 2.20
C ALA A 37 -10.83 -9.17 0.85
N LEU A 38 -10.60 -8.27 -0.10
CA LEU A 38 -10.02 -8.60 -1.40
C LEU A 38 -8.62 -9.20 -1.25
N LEU A 39 -7.76 -8.60 -0.42
CA LEU A 39 -6.40 -9.10 -0.18
C LEU A 39 -6.36 -10.46 0.52
N ARG A 40 -7.32 -10.75 1.41
CA ARG A 40 -7.47 -12.08 2.03
C ARG A 40 -7.93 -13.14 1.05
N SER A 41 -8.65 -12.76 0.00
CA SER A 41 -9.11 -13.66 -1.06
C SER A 41 -8.09 -13.83 -2.19
N ALA A 42 -7.16 -12.87 -2.35
CA ALA A 42 -6.14 -12.93 -3.40
C ALA A 42 -5.24 -14.16 -3.23
N SER A 43 -4.93 -14.81 -4.36
CA SER A 43 -4.12 -16.02 -4.39
C SER A 43 -2.66 -15.73 -4.01
N ALA A 44 -1.95 -16.74 -3.48
CA ALA A 44 -0.52 -16.60 -3.23
C ALA A 44 0.27 -16.32 -4.53
N GLU A 45 -0.21 -16.86 -5.65
CA GLU A 45 0.36 -16.64 -6.97
C GLU A 45 0.32 -15.18 -7.41
N SER A 46 -0.83 -14.52 -7.32
CA SER A 46 -0.97 -13.12 -7.75
C SER A 46 -0.20 -12.18 -6.82
N LEU A 47 -0.18 -12.45 -5.52
CA LEU A 47 0.59 -11.68 -4.54
C LEU A 47 2.10 -11.83 -4.71
N ASP A 48 2.56 -13.03 -5.07
CA ASP A 48 3.96 -13.24 -5.45
C ASP A 48 4.29 -12.56 -6.78
N GLY A 49 3.40 -12.62 -7.78
CA GLY A 49 3.56 -11.90 -9.04
C GLY A 49 3.70 -10.38 -8.84
N LEU A 50 2.88 -9.81 -7.94
CA LEU A 50 2.98 -8.41 -7.56
C LEU A 50 4.30 -8.09 -6.86
N PHE A 51 4.76 -8.97 -5.96
CA PHE A 51 6.10 -8.83 -5.38
C PHE A 51 7.18 -8.79 -6.44
N GLN A 52 7.17 -9.74 -7.38
CA GLN A 52 8.18 -9.84 -8.43
C GLN A 52 8.17 -8.61 -9.34
N SER A 53 6.99 -8.07 -9.65
CA SER A 53 6.88 -6.82 -10.41
C SER A 53 7.53 -5.65 -9.66
N VAL A 54 7.19 -5.46 -8.38
CA VAL A 54 7.79 -4.38 -7.55
C VAL A 54 9.29 -4.59 -7.39
N HIS A 55 9.74 -5.82 -7.19
CA HIS A 55 11.16 -6.16 -7.12
C HIS A 55 11.89 -5.83 -8.45
N GLY A 56 11.24 -6.08 -9.58
CA GLY A 56 11.72 -5.69 -10.92
C GLY A 56 11.89 -4.19 -11.08
N LEU A 57 10.97 -3.37 -10.57
CA LEU A 57 11.12 -1.90 -10.53
C LEU A 57 12.41 -1.50 -9.82
N MET A 58 12.71 -2.17 -8.71
CA MET A 58 13.88 -1.87 -7.89
C MET A 58 15.20 -2.34 -8.49
N LYS A 59 15.17 -3.18 -9.54
CA LYS A 59 16.35 -3.56 -10.34
C LYS A 59 16.67 -2.57 -11.46
N SER A 60 15.71 -1.73 -11.85
CA SER A 60 15.91 -0.67 -12.83
C SER A 60 16.47 0.59 -12.14
N PRO A 61 17.66 1.10 -12.52
CA PRO A 61 18.22 2.30 -11.90
C PRO A 61 17.30 3.53 -12.02
N THR A 62 16.62 3.67 -13.16
CA THR A 62 15.71 4.80 -13.40
C THR A 62 14.41 4.66 -12.63
N ASP A 63 13.77 3.49 -12.70
CA ASP A 63 12.44 3.29 -12.09
C ASP A 63 12.54 3.23 -10.55
N SER A 64 13.60 2.61 -10.01
CA SER A 64 13.85 2.56 -8.57
C SER A 64 13.97 3.95 -7.94
N LEU A 65 14.68 4.88 -8.59
CA LEU A 65 14.77 6.27 -8.13
C LEU A 65 13.40 6.96 -8.08
N GLN A 66 12.56 6.74 -9.09
CA GLN A 66 11.21 7.31 -9.11
C GLN A 66 10.33 6.74 -8.00
N VAL A 67 10.38 5.41 -7.79
CA VAL A 67 9.67 4.73 -6.70
C VAL A 67 10.10 5.30 -5.35
N CYS A 68 11.40 5.45 -5.13
CA CYS A 68 11.95 5.97 -3.88
C CYS A 68 11.53 7.42 -3.61
N ARG A 69 11.53 8.29 -4.63
CA ARG A 69 11.01 9.66 -4.51
C ARG A 69 9.54 9.69 -4.15
N ALA A 70 8.73 8.85 -4.80
CA ALA A 70 7.30 8.75 -4.50
C ALA A 70 7.04 8.30 -3.05
N LEU A 71 7.84 7.36 -2.54
CA LEU A 71 7.78 6.89 -1.15
C LEU A 71 8.28 7.93 -0.13
N ALA A 72 9.30 8.72 -0.48
CA ALA A 72 9.84 9.76 0.37
C ALA A 72 8.94 11.01 0.45
N SER A 73 8.05 11.20 -0.53
CA SER A 73 7.13 12.33 -0.59
C SER A 73 6.24 12.44 0.65
N ASP A 74 6.06 13.67 1.15
CA ASP A 74 5.03 13.98 2.15
C ASP A 74 3.62 13.74 1.61
N ALA A 75 3.46 13.76 0.28
CA ALA A 75 2.24 13.45 -0.43
C ALA A 75 2.15 11.98 -0.88
N ARG A 76 2.95 11.06 -0.31
CA ARG A 76 2.90 9.61 -0.64
C ARG A 76 1.53 8.94 -0.45
N GLY A 77 0.60 9.57 0.26
CA GLY A 77 -0.80 9.11 0.36
C GLY A 77 -1.73 9.62 -0.75
N SER A 78 -1.25 10.51 -1.63
CA SER A 78 -2.04 11.15 -2.68
C SER A 78 -2.05 10.34 -3.97
N ALA A 79 -3.21 10.34 -4.64
CA ALA A 79 -3.33 9.70 -5.95
C ALA A 79 -2.40 10.33 -7.00
N ASP A 80 -2.17 11.64 -6.93
CA ASP A 80 -1.31 12.37 -7.87
C ASP A 80 0.15 11.90 -7.80
N THR A 81 0.70 11.69 -6.59
CA THR A 81 2.07 11.17 -6.43
C THR A 81 2.22 9.81 -7.11
N TRP A 82 1.23 8.92 -6.94
CA TRP A 82 1.25 7.59 -7.56
C TRP A 82 0.99 7.64 -9.06
N LEU A 83 0.17 8.57 -9.55
CA LEU A 83 -0.07 8.77 -10.98
C LEU A 83 1.20 9.29 -11.67
N THR A 84 1.89 10.26 -11.08
CA THR A 84 3.18 10.76 -11.59
C THR A 84 4.23 9.65 -11.63
N LEU A 85 4.30 8.80 -10.59
CA LEU A 85 5.15 7.62 -10.61
C LEU A 85 4.80 6.72 -11.80
N ALA A 86 3.54 6.33 -11.95
CA ALA A 86 3.09 5.42 -13.01
C ALA A 86 3.39 5.96 -14.42
N GLN A 87 3.33 7.27 -14.62
CA GLN A 87 3.67 7.93 -15.89
C GLN A 87 5.18 7.98 -16.16
N GLY A 88 6.00 7.98 -15.11
CA GLY A 88 7.46 8.02 -15.22
C GLY A 88 8.11 6.65 -15.41
N LEU A 89 7.40 5.55 -15.08
CA LEU A 89 7.90 4.20 -15.23
C LEU A 89 8.16 3.85 -16.71
N SER A 90 9.20 3.06 -16.96
CA SER A 90 9.40 2.44 -18.27
C SER A 90 8.20 1.58 -18.68
N ASP A 91 7.91 1.52 -19.98
CA ASP A 91 6.72 0.81 -20.50
C ASP A 91 6.65 -0.65 -20.02
N ALA A 92 7.76 -1.37 -20.07
CA ALA A 92 7.81 -2.77 -19.64
C ALA A 92 7.45 -2.95 -18.15
N ASN A 93 7.95 -2.06 -17.30
CA ASN A 93 7.72 -2.11 -15.87
C ASN A 93 6.32 -1.62 -15.49
N ARG A 94 5.80 -0.61 -16.21
CA ARG A 94 4.42 -0.15 -16.08
C ARG A 94 3.43 -1.25 -16.45
N ASP A 95 3.67 -1.96 -17.55
CA ASP A 95 2.83 -3.06 -18.01
C ASP A 95 2.88 -4.25 -17.03
N ALA A 96 4.08 -4.62 -16.57
CA ALA A 96 4.25 -5.68 -15.56
C ALA A 96 3.54 -5.36 -14.24
N LEU A 97 3.65 -4.12 -13.75
CA LEU A 97 2.99 -3.68 -12.52
C LEU A 97 1.47 -3.65 -12.68
N THR A 98 0.99 -3.11 -13.79
CA THR A 98 -0.46 -3.04 -14.07
C THR A 98 -1.05 -4.43 -14.20
N GLY A 99 -0.37 -5.35 -14.89
CA GLY A 99 -0.77 -6.75 -15.00
C GLY A 99 -0.83 -7.44 -13.64
N ALA A 100 0.21 -7.30 -12.82
CA ALA A 100 0.23 -7.93 -11.50
C ALA A 100 -0.84 -7.38 -10.54
N LEU A 101 -1.12 -6.07 -10.59
CA LEU A 101 -2.23 -5.47 -9.84
C LEU A 101 -3.58 -6.00 -10.31
N ALA A 102 -3.78 -6.14 -11.63
CA ALA A 102 -4.99 -6.71 -12.20
C ALA A 102 -5.18 -8.18 -11.77
N ASP A 103 -4.11 -8.98 -11.74
CA ASP A 103 -4.16 -10.37 -11.29
C ASP A 103 -4.50 -10.47 -9.80
N VAL A 104 -3.97 -9.59 -8.95
CA VAL A 104 -4.36 -9.52 -7.52
C VAL A 104 -5.84 -9.15 -7.39
N ALA A 105 -6.32 -8.15 -8.13
CA ALA A 105 -7.72 -7.75 -8.11
C ALA A 105 -8.64 -8.88 -8.57
N LEU A 106 -8.33 -9.50 -9.71
CA LEU A 106 -9.11 -10.58 -10.31
C LEU A 106 -9.13 -11.81 -9.41
N SER A 107 -7.98 -12.25 -8.91
CA SER A 107 -7.89 -13.38 -7.98
C SER A 107 -8.57 -13.09 -6.65
N GLY A 108 -8.52 -11.85 -6.15
CA GLY A 108 -9.22 -11.44 -4.95
C GLY A 108 -10.74 -11.45 -5.10
N TRP A 109 -11.25 -11.08 -6.28
CA TRP A 109 -12.69 -11.13 -6.57
C TRP A 109 -13.22 -12.54 -6.79
N GLN A 110 -12.43 -13.41 -7.43
CA GLN A 110 -12.82 -14.79 -7.69
C GLN A 110 -12.52 -15.73 -6.51
N GLY A 111 -11.60 -15.32 -5.64
CA GLY A 111 -11.09 -16.10 -4.53
C GLY A 111 -12.04 -16.18 -3.34
N ARG A 112 -11.78 -17.15 -2.46
CA ARG A 112 -12.44 -17.27 -1.17
C ARG A 112 -11.51 -16.68 -0.09
N PRO A 113 -12.04 -15.92 0.89
CA PRO A 113 -11.21 -15.40 1.97
C PRO A 113 -10.49 -16.54 2.70
N MET A 114 -9.17 -16.47 2.77
CA MET A 114 -8.34 -17.41 3.51
C MET A 114 -7.89 -16.82 4.85
N PRO A 115 -7.70 -17.65 5.88
CA PRO A 115 -7.07 -17.19 7.12
C PRO A 115 -5.65 -16.69 6.82
N PHE A 116 -5.29 -15.55 7.40
CA PHE A 116 -3.99 -14.93 7.23
C PHE A 116 -3.28 -14.83 8.58
N ASP A 117 -2.15 -15.53 8.72
CA ASP A 117 -1.28 -15.42 9.90
C ASP A 117 -0.34 -14.21 9.74
N GLU A 118 -0.84 -13.06 10.20
CA GLU A 118 -0.11 -11.79 10.17
C GLU A 118 1.19 -11.85 10.99
N ALA A 119 1.18 -12.56 12.12
CA ALA A 119 2.34 -12.67 12.98
C ALA A 119 3.46 -13.48 12.29
N ALA A 120 3.12 -14.53 11.55
CA ALA A 120 4.08 -15.26 10.73
C ALA A 120 4.68 -14.38 9.63
N ALA A 121 3.86 -13.67 8.87
CA ALA A 121 4.34 -12.76 7.81
C ALA A 121 5.27 -11.68 8.39
N ARG A 122 4.96 -11.14 9.57
CA ARG A 122 5.78 -10.12 10.24
C ARG A 122 7.12 -10.68 10.72
N ARG A 123 7.15 -11.92 11.22
CA ARG A 123 8.40 -12.63 11.56
C ARG A 123 9.25 -12.86 10.31
N GLN A 124 8.65 -13.30 9.21
CA GLN A 124 9.35 -13.52 7.94
C GLN A 124 9.93 -12.22 7.37
N LEU A 125 9.17 -11.13 7.42
CA LEU A 125 9.67 -9.80 7.01
C LEU A 125 10.82 -9.34 7.91
N THR A 126 10.71 -9.54 9.23
CA THR A 126 11.78 -9.22 10.18
C THR A 126 13.05 -10.02 9.87
N GLN A 127 12.91 -11.32 9.58
CA GLN A 127 14.04 -12.17 9.21
C GLN A 127 14.70 -11.73 7.89
N ALA A 128 13.92 -11.30 6.89
CA ALA A 128 14.46 -10.67 5.68
C ALA A 128 15.25 -9.41 6.01
N GLY A 129 14.71 -8.53 6.86
CA GLY A 129 15.41 -7.31 7.30
C GLY A 129 16.72 -7.61 8.03
N VAL A 130 16.73 -8.61 8.93
CA VAL A 130 17.96 -9.06 9.60
C VAL A 130 18.98 -9.59 8.59
N ARG A 131 18.54 -10.40 7.62
CA ARG A 131 19.42 -10.92 6.56
C ARG A 131 19.98 -9.79 5.70
N ALA A 132 19.15 -8.83 5.30
CA ALA A 132 19.58 -7.64 4.56
C ALA A 132 20.62 -6.84 5.37
N ALA A 133 20.43 -6.69 6.68
CA ALA A 133 21.36 -5.99 7.55
C ALA A 133 22.70 -6.72 7.73
N MET A 134 22.68 -8.05 7.85
CA MET A 134 23.90 -8.85 7.97
C MET A 134 24.73 -8.87 6.68
N LEU A 135 24.07 -8.74 5.52
CA LEU A 135 24.73 -8.77 4.22
C LEU A 135 25.18 -7.39 3.74
N ASN A 136 24.69 -6.30 4.37
CA ASN A 136 24.93 -4.93 3.91
C ASN A 136 25.18 -4.00 5.10
N ASP A 137 26.45 -3.62 5.29
CA ASP A 137 26.92 -2.80 6.43
C ASP A 137 26.27 -1.40 6.53
N GLY A 138 25.54 -0.95 5.49
CA GLY A 138 24.83 0.34 5.45
C GLY A 138 23.32 0.27 5.72
N PHE A 139 22.76 -0.93 5.92
CA PHE A 139 21.30 -1.10 6.07
C PHE A 139 20.78 -0.50 7.38
N SER A 140 21.46 -0.75 8.51
CA SER A 140 21.05 -0.25 9.82
C SER A 140 21.06 1.28 9.89
N ALA A 141 22.09 1.93 9.34
CA ALA A 141 22.19 3.38 9.25
C ALA A 141 21.00 4.03 8.50
N SER A 142 20.49 3.34 7.48
CA SER A 142 19.37 3.82 6.66
C SER A 142 17.99 3.53 7.27
N ALA A 143 17.84 2.38 7.94
CA ALA A 143 16.57 1.87 8.47
C ALA A 143 16.27 2.47 9.85
N LEU A 144 17.32 2.83 10.59
CA LEU A 144 17.25 3.50 11.90
C LEU A 144 17.47 5.02 11.78
N GLY A 145 17.67 5.54 10.57
CA GLY A 145 17.94 6.95 10.34
C GLY A 145 16.81 7.83 10.86
N ASN A 146 17.07 8.52 11.97
CA ASN A 146 16.14 9.43 12.61
C ASN A 146 15.94 10.66 11.70
N PRO A 147 14.71 10.96 11.22
CA PRO A 147 14.50 12.14 10.37
C PRO A 147 14.80 13.47 11.08
N THR A 148 14.97 13.47 12.41
CA THR A 148 15.20 14.66 13.22
C THR A 148 16.64 14.86 13.70
N ALA A 149 17.59 14.02 13.27
CA ALA A 149 19.00 14.24 13.55
C ALA A 149 19.87 13.78 12.37
N PRO A 150 19.90 14.55 11.26
CA PRO A 150 21.05 14.46 10.37
C PRO A 150 22.28 14.91 11.17
N ASP A 151 23.36 14.14 11.14
CA ASP A 151 24.68 14.74 11.30
C ASP A 151 24.73 15.92 10.32
N ALA A 152 25.16 17.11 10.77
CA ALA A 152 24.96 18.38 10.06
C ALA A 152 25.52 18.45 8.62
N ASP A 153 26.23 17.41 8.17
CA ASP A 153 26.83 17.25 6.84
C ASP A 153 26.12 16.25 5.91
N THR A 154 25.07 15.52 6.34
CA THR A 154 24.37 14.60 5.42
C THR A 154 23.25 15.31 4.67
N ASP A 155 23.42 15.48 3.36
CA ASP A 155 22.39 16.06 2.49
C ASP A 155 21.12 15.18 2.46
N ALA A 156 19.95 15.81 2.35
CA ALA A 156 18.66 15.13 2.20
C ALA A 156 18.66 14.19 0.98
N THR A 157 19.37 14.57 -0.09
CA THR A 157 19.60 13.74 -1.28
C THR A 157 20.30 12.43 -0.95
N ASP A 158 21.34 12.48 -0.11
CA ASP A 158 22.11 11.30 0.28
C ASP A 158 21.30 10.39 1.20
N MET A 159 20.49 10.97 2.08
CA MET A 159 19.55 10.21 2.91
C MET A 159 18.49 9.48 2.07
N GLU A 160 17.94 10.13 1.05
CA GLU A 160 17.00 9.51 0.12
C GLU A 160 17.65 8.34 -0.62
N ALA A 161 18.85 8.55 -1.18
CA ALA A 161 19.60 7.51 -1.87
C ALA A 161 19.92 6.32 -0.95
N GLN A 162 20.28 6.59 0.31
CA GLN A 162 20.54 5.56 1.32
C GLN A 162 19.28 4.73 1.62
N ARG A 163 18.13 5.38 1.85
CA ARG A 163 16.85 4.69 2.08
C ARG A 163 16.44 3.85 0.86
N CYS A 164 16.66 4.38 -0.34
CA CYS A 164 16.35 3.70 -1.58
C CYS A 164 17.17 2.41 -1.76
N ARG A 165 18.48 2.49 -1.50
CA ARG A 165 19.37 1.31 -1.54
C ARG A 165 18.93 0.23 -0.56
N SER A 166 18.58 0.61 0.65
CA SER A 166 18.18 -0.35 1.68
C SER A 166 16.83 -0.98 1.43
N LEU A 167 15.90 -0.25 0.81
CA LEU A 167 14.68 -0.84 0.28
C LEU A 167 15.02 -1.93 -0.77
N GLY A 168 15.95 -1.65 -1.69
CA GLY A 168 16.44 -2.64 -2.64
C GLY A 168 17.01 -3.89 -1.96
N TRP A 169 17.86 -3.73 -0.95
CA TRP A 169 18.42 -4.85 -0.18
C TRP A 169 17.37 -5.64 0.58
N LEU A 170 16.38 -4.98 1.17
CA LEU A 170 15.26 -5.66 1.82
C LEU A 170 14.49 -6.51 0.83
N LEU A 171 14.17 -5.96 -0.34
CA LEU A 171 13.43 -6.69 -1.38
C LEU A 171 14.25 -7.83 -1.95
N ASP A 172 15.56 -7.70 -2.08
CA ASP A 172 16.46 -8.82 -2.41
C ASP A 172 16.42 -9.93 -1.37
N ALA A 173 16.43 -9.56 -0.07
CA ALA A 173 16.30 -10.54 0.99
C ALA A 173 14.93 -11.24 0.99
N VAL A 174 13.84 -10.52 0.74
CA VAL A 174 12.49 -11.11 0.56
C VAL A 174 12.45 -12.01 -0.67
N ALA A 175 13.07 -11.62 -1.78
CA ALA A 175 13.10 -12.42 -3.01
C ALA A 175 13.73 -13.81 -2.81
N SER A 176 14.65 -13.94 -1.85
CA SER A 176 15.28 -15.21 -1.49
C SER A 176 14.42 -16.15 -0.62
N GLN A 177 13.23 -15.72 -0.19
CA GLN A 177 12.29 -16.55 0.57
C GLN A 177 11.45 -17.45 -0.34
N PRO A 178 10.88 -18.57 0.17
CA PRO A 178 9.89 -19.36 -0.54
C PRO A 178 8.68 -18.53 -1.00
N ARG A 179 8.05 -18.95 -2.10
CA ARG A 179 6.92 -18.26 -2.75
C ARG A 179 5.82 -17.85 -1.76
N ASP A 180 5.41 -18.77 -0.89
CA ASP A 180 4.31 -18.54 0.04
C ASP A 180 4.66 -17.48 1.10
N GLU A 181 5.92 -17.41 1.52
CA GLU A 181 6.40 -16.40 2.46
C GLU A 181 6.43 -15.02 1.80
N ARG A 182 6.91 -14.93 0.56
CA ARG A 182 6.87 -13.69 -0.23
C ARG A 182 5.45 -13.19 -0.40
N ALA A 183 4.52 -14.06 -0.80
CA ALA A 183 3.11 -13.72 -0.93
C ALA A 183 2.49 -13.26 0.41
N ALA A 184 2.85 -13.90 1.53
CA ALA A 184 2.38 -13.50 2.85
C ALA A 184 2.92 -12.12 3.26
N ILE A 185 4.20 -11.84 3.01
CA ILE A 185 4.82 -10.53 3.23
C ILE A 185 4.17 -9.46 2.35
N THR A 186 3.94 -9.74 1.07
CA THR A 186 3.26 -8.79 0.17
C THR A 186 1.87 -8.45 0.69
N ARG A 187 1.11 -9.46 1.11
CA ARG A 187 -0.20 -9.24 1.72
C ARG A 187 -0.10 -8.37 2.98
N LEU A 188 0.87 -8.64 3.86
CA LEU A 188 1.11 -7.82 5.04
C LEU A 188 1.37 -6.35 4.67
N LEU A 189 2.32 -6.11 3.76
CA LEU A 189 2.74 -4.76 3.38
C LEU A 189 1.62 -3.97 2.70
N LEU A 190 0.80 -4.60 1.87
CA LEU A 190 -0.37 -3.95 1.25
C LEU A 190 -1.42 -3.56 2.30
N ARG A 191 -1.69 -4.45 3.26
CA ARG A 191 -2.63 -4.16 4.36
C ARG A 191 -2.14 -3.00 5.23
N ASP A 192 -0.86 -3.00 5.60
CA ASP A 192 -0.23 -1.91 6.35
C ASP A 192 -0.24 -0.60 5.56
N GLY A 193 0.02 -0.65 4.26
CA GLY A 193 -0.03 0.50 3.35
C GLY A 193 -1.42 1.12 3.29
N ILE A 194 -2.47 0.32 3.09
CA ILE A 194 -3.86 0.77 3.08
C ILE A 194 -4.25 1.36 4.44
N ALA A 195 -3.89 0.70 5.54
CA ALA A 195 -4.18 1.22 6.88
C ALA A 195 -3.49 2.58 7.12
N SER A 196 -2.25 2.75 6.66
CA SER A 196 -1.49 4.00 6.77
C SER A 196 -2.11 5.14 5.95
N THR A 197 -2.52 4.89 4.69
CA THR A 197 -3.14 5.93 3.85
C THR A 197 -4.49 6.39 4.41
N LEU A 198 -5.29 5.45 4.92
CA LEU A 198 -6.56 5.76 5.57
C LEU A 198 -6.35 6.62 6.83
N LYS A 199 -5.35 6.29 7.66
CA LYS A 199 -5.01 7.09 8.86
C LYS A 199 -4.53 8.51 8.50
N SER A 200 -3.66 8.64 7.49
CA SER A 200 -3.13 9.94 7.06
C SER A 200 -4.25 10.85 6.53
N SER A 201 -5.23 10.29 5.82
CA SER A 201 -6.38 11.04 5.30
C SER A 201 -7.35 11.54 6.38
N ALA A 202 -7.37 10.90 7.55
CA ALA A 202 -8.18 11.33 8.70
C ALA A 202 -7.54 12.51 9.43
N SER A 203 -6.21 12.58 9.48
CA SER A 203 -5.46 13.69 10.07
C SER A 203 -5.49 14.97 9.24
N ALA A 204 -5.78 14.88 7.93
CA ALA A 204 -5.83 16.01 7.01
C ALA A 204 -7.22 16.66 6.89
N ALA A 205 -8.24 16.16 7.59
CA ALA A 205 -9.53 16.81 7.67
C ALA A 205 -9.45 17.99 8.67
N PRO A 206 -9.55 19.25 8.24
CA PRO A 206 -9.68 20.35 9.19
C PRO A 206 -11.00 20.15 9.94
N GLY A 207 -10.96 20.34 11.26
CA GLY A 207 -12.18 20.47 12.05
C GLY A 207 -13.08 21.52 11.41
N GLY A 208 -14.34 21.14 11.19
CA GLY A 208 -15.37 22.02 10.63
C GLY A 208 -15.67 23.20 11.54
#